data_AF-A0A7L8SF43-F1
#
_entry.id   AF-A0A7L8SF43-F1
#
_cell.length_a   1.000
_cell.length_b   1.000
_cell.length_c   1.000
_cell.angle_alpha   90.00
_cell.angle_beta   90.00
_cell.angle_gamma   90.00
#
_symmetry.space_group_name_H-M   'P 1'
#
loop_
_entity.id
_entity.type
_entity.pdbx_description
1 polymer ?
#
loop_
_entity_poly.entity_id
_entity_poly.type
_entity_poly.pdbx_seq_one_letter_code
_entity_poly.pdbx_strand_id
1 'polypeptide(L)' 'MITEPRIPDPDGFYAALLAAHEGRTEAQSADLNARLVLLLANQCADQAVLLACIRAAAEADEDIPTTTTTSP' A
#
# COMPACT_ATOMS: atom_id res chain seq x y z
N MET A 1 10.53 12.47 0.92
CA MET A 1 9.25 11.72 0.98
C MET A 1 8.78 11.81 2.42
N ILE A 2 7.50 12.06 2.65
CA ILE A 2 6.97 12.10 4.03
C ILE A 2 6.53 10.69 4.36
N THR A 3 7.17 10.09 5.36
CA THR A 3 6.88 8.74 5.83
C THR A 3 5.97 8.75 7.06
N GLU A 4 5.73 9.92 7.67
CA GLU A 4 4.74 10.05 8.74
C GLU A 4 3.30 10.19 8.19
N PRO A 5 2.30 9.55 8.83
CA PRO A 5 0.90 9.68 8.44
C PRO A 5 0.44 11.13 8.55
N ARG A 6 0.13 11.77 7.41
CA ARG A 6 -0.48 13.11 7.34
C ARG A 6 -2.00 13.08 7.31
N ILE A 7 -2.58 11.88 7.32
CA ILE A 7 -4.03 11.66 7.30
C ILE A 7 -4.57 11.91 8.72
N PRO A 8 -5.62 12.72 8.90
CA PRO A 8 -6.17 13.03 10.22
C PRO A 8 -6.66 11.81 11.01
N ASP A 9 -7.11 10.78 10.29
CA ASP A 9 -7.61 9.51 10.85
C ASP A 9 -7.04 8.33 10.05
N PRO A 10 -5.82 7.88 10.38
CA PRO A 10 -5.17 6.76 9.69
C PRO A 10 -5.90 5.42 9.96
N ASP A 11 -6.43 5.25 11.18
CA ASP A 11 -7.13 4.02 11.59
C ASP A 11 -8.46 3.89 10.83
N GLY A 12 -9.22 4.98 10.70
CA GLY A 12 -10.45 5.01 9.93
C GLY A 12 -10.23 4.72 8.44
N PHE A 13 -9.14 5.24 7.86
CA PHE A 13 -8.76 4.89 6.48
C PHE A 13 -8.45 3.39 6.35
N TYR A 14 -7.67 2.83 7.27
CA TYR A 14 -7.31 1.41 7.22
C TYR A 14 -8.53 0.50 7.42
N ALA A 15 -9.43 0.84 8.36
CA ALA A 15 -10.68 0.12 8.58
C ALA A 15 -11.57 0.14 7.33
N ALA A 16 -11.70 1.30 6.66
CA ALA A 16 -12.45 1.42 5.41
C ALA A 16 -11.82 0.59 4.27
N LEU A 17 -10.49 0.55 4.18
CA LEU A 17 -9.78 -0.27 3.22
C LEU A 17 -10.04 -1.76 3.47
N LEU A 18 -9.92 -2.22 4.71
CA LEU A 18 -10.18 -3.62 5.07
C LEU A 18 -11.61 -4.03 4.77
N ALA A 19 -12.59 -3.20 5.15
CA ALA A 19 -14.00 -3.41 4.83
C ALA A 19 -14.24 -3.49 3.31
N ALA A 20 -13.52 -2.71 2.52
CA ALA A 20 -13.62 -2.75 1.06
C ALA A 20 -13.12 -4.09 0.47
N HIS A 21 -12.25 -4.83 1.18
CA HIS A 21 -11.76 -6.15 0.80
C HIS A 21 -12.64 -7.32 1.28
N GLU A 22 -13.56 -7.10 2.22
CA GLU A 22 -14.41 -8.16 2.75
C GLU A 22 -15.21 -8.87 1.65
N GLY A 23 -15.18 -10.20 1.65
CA GLY A 23 -15.90 -11.04 0.68
C GLY A 23 -15.31 -11.04 -0.74
N ARG A 24 -14.14 -10.41 -0.97
CA ARG A 24 -13.44 -10.43 -2.26
C ARG A 24 -12.44 -11.57 -2.36
N THR A 25 -12.25 -12.08 -3.57
CA THR A 25 -11.09 -12.94 -3.88
C THR A 25 -9.80 -12.12 -3.93
N GLU A 26 -8.66 -12.79 -3.93
CA GLU A 26 -7.35 -12.15 -4.11
C GLU A 26 -7.29 -11.31 -5.40
N ALA A 27 -7.77 -11.87 -6.53
CA ALA A 27 -7.80 -11.15 -7.80
C ALA A 27 -8.68 -9.89 -7.74
N GLN A 28 -9.87 -9.99 -7.12
CA GLN A 28 -10.76 -8.84 -6.95
C GLN A 28 -10.18 -7.79 -6.01
N SER A 29 -9.38 -8.22 -5.02
CA SER A 29 -8.64 -7.34 -4.11
C SER A 29 -7.51 -6.62 -4.82
N ALA A 30 -6.76 -7.31 -5.68
CA ALA A 30 -5.74 -6.70 -6.54
C ALA A 30 -6.34 -5.65 -7.48
N ASP A 31 -7.49 -5.95 -8.12
CA ASP A 31 -8.21 -5.00 -8.98
C ASP A 31 -8.74 -3.78 -8.20
N LEU A 32 -9.16 -3.97 -6.95
CA LEU A 32 -9.55 -2.85 -6.07
C LEU A 32 -8.34 -1.97 -5.75
N ASN A 33 -7.21 -2.57 -5.39
CA ASN A 33 -5.98 -1.86 -5.07
C ASN A 33 -5.44 -1.07 -6.27
N ALA A 34 -5.42 -1.67 -7.48
CA ALA A 34 -4.96 -0.99 -8.68
C ALA A 34 -5.80 0.27 -9.00
N ARG A 35 -7.13 0.16 -8.86
CA ARG A 35 -8.04 1.32 -9.03
C ARG A 35 -7.83 2.37 -7.96
N LEU A 36 -7.68 1.96 -6.70
CA LEU A 36 -7.41 2.88 -5.59
C LEU A 36 -6.10 3.64 -5.80
N VAL A 37 -5.03 2.95 -6.18
CA VAL A 37 -3.72 3.58 -6.47
C VAL A 37 -3.85 4.61 -7.59
N LEU A 38 -4.57 4.31 -8.67
CA LEU A 38 -4.78 5.27 -9.76
C LEU A 38 -5.55 6.51 -9.30
N LEU A 39 -6.60 6.34 -8.49
CA LEU A 39 -7.38 7.46 -7.95
C LEU A 39 -6.52 8.34 -7.01
N LEU A 40 -5.74 7.73 -6.13
CA LEU A 40 -4.81 8.44 -5.24
C LEU A 40 -3.71 9.16 -6.03
N ALA A 41 -3.20 8.55 -7.10
CA ALA A 41 -2.22 9.17 -7.98
C ALA A 41 -2.76 10.43 -8.64
N ASN A 42 -4.01 10.36 -9.14
CA ASN A 42 -4.68 11.52 -9.71
C ASN A 42 -4.91 12.62 -8.66
N GLN A 43 -5.25 12.26 -7.43
CA GLN A 43 -5.46 13.23 -6.34
C GLN A 43 -4.15 13.89 -5.87
N CYS A 44 -3.04 13.15 -5.91
CA CYS A 44 -1.72 13.67 -5.55
C CYS A 44 -1.16 14.66 -6.58
N ALA A 45 -1.46 14.45 -7.87
CA ALA A 45 -1.10 15.33 -9.00
C ALA A 45 0.41 15.67 -9.14
N ASP A 46 1.29 14.92 -8.48
CA ASP A 46 2.74 15.13 -8.50
C ASP A 46 3.47 13.83 -8.91
N GLN A 47 3.93 13.79 -10.16
CA GLN A 47 4.61 12.61 -10.71
C GLN A 47 5.92 12.28 -9.97
N ALA A 48 6.67 13.28 -9.49
CA ALA A 48 7.94 13.04 -8.81
C ALA A 48 7.71 12.37 -7.44
N VAL A 49 6.67 12.80 -6.72
CA VAL A 49 6.23 12.14 -5.48
C VAL A 49 5.78 10.72 -5.76
N LEU A 50 4.97 10.48 -6.79
CA LEU A 50 4.49 9.14 -7.14
C LEU A 50 5.63 8.17 -7.48
N LEU A 51 6.62 8.61 -8.26
CA LEU A 51 7.79 7.80 -8.59
C LEU A 51 8.66 7.51 -7.34
N ALA A 52 8.79 8.46 -6.43
CA ALA A 52 9.48 8.24 -5.17
C ALA A 52 8.75 7.21 -4.29
N CYS A 53 7.41 7.25 -4.23
CA CYS A 53 6.60 6.28 -3.52
C CYS A 53 6.74 4.87 -4.11
N ILE A 54 6.75 4.73 -5.44
CA ILE A 54 6.95 3.42 -6.10
C ILE A 54 8.30 2.82 -5.73
N ARG A 55 9.38 3.62 -5.78
CA ARG A 55 10.71 3.16 -5.39
C ARG A 55 10.76 2.73 -3.92
N ALA A 56 10.21 3.54 -3.02
CA ALA A 56 10.17 3.21 -1.60
C ALA A 56 9.36 1.95 -1.30
N ALA A 57 8.23 1.73 -1.99
CA ALA A 57 7.43 0.52 -1.86
C ALA A 57 8.17 -0.73 -2.35
N ALA A 58 8.95 -0.62 -3.43
CA ALA A 58 9.75 -1.73 -3.94
C ALA A 58 10.94 -2.08 -3.03
N GLU A 59 11.55 -1.09 -2.38
CA GLU A 59 12.65 -1.29 -1.41
C GLU A 59 12.14 -1.90 -0.09
N ALA A 60 10.91 -1.60 0.34
CA ALA A 60 10.33 -2.16 1.56
C ALA A 60 10.08 -3.68 1.50
N ASP A 61 9.94 -4.24 0.30
CA ASP A 61 9.85 -5.69 0.09
C ASP A 61 11.20 -6.41 0.34
N GLU A 62 12.33 -5.70 0.21
CA GLU A 62 13.68 -6.29 0.37
C GLU A 62 14.15 -6.38 1.84
N ASP A 63 13.52 -5.63 2.76
CA ASP A 63 13.91 -5.58 4.19
C ASP A 63 13.05 -6.49 5.10
N ILE A 64 12.33 -7.46 4.51
CA ILE A 64 11.74 -8.55 5.29
C ILE A 64 12.86 -9.57 5.55
N PRO A 65 13.42 -9.70 6.78
CA PRO A 65 14.28 -10.83 7.09
C PRO A 65 13.42 -12.09 6.97
N THR A 66 13.61 -12.84 5.89
CA THR A 66 13.18 -14.23 5.84
C THR A 66 13.79 -14.91 7.06
N THR A 67 13.00 -15.14 8.10
CA THR A 67 13.39 -16.00 9.20
C THR A 67 13.63 -17.36 8.57
N THR A 68 14.90 -17.66 8.28
CA THR A 68 15.36 -18.98 7.95
C THR A 68 15.09 -19.85 9.18
N THR A 69 13.92 -20.46 9.24
CA THR A 69 13.67 -21.62 10.07
C THR A 69 14.48 -22.76 9.46
N THR A 70 15.79 -22.75 9.73
CA THR A 70 16.64 -23.92 9.57
C THR A 70 16.39 -24.82 10.78
N SER A 71 15.71 -25.93 10.53
CA SER A 71 15.76 -27.17 11.32
C SER A 71 15.52 -28.32 10.34
N PRO A 72 16.15 -29.49 10.49
CA PRO A 72 16.70 -30.08 11.71
C PRO A 72 18.24 -30.04 11.83
#